data_AF-X1UGH2-F1
#
_entry.id   AF-X1UGH2-F1
#
_cell.length_a   1.000
_cell.length_b   1.000
_cell.length_c   1.000
_cell.angle_alpha   90.00
_cell.angle_beta   90.00
_cell.angle_gamma   90.00
#
_symmetry.space_group_name_H-M   'P 1'
#
loop_
_entity.id
_entity.type
_entity.pdbx_description
1 polymer ?
#
loop_
_entity_poly.entity_id
_entity_poly.type
_entity_poly.pdbx_seq_one_letter_code
_entity_poly.pdbx_strand_id
1 'polypeptide(L)' 'MRVPCFFRWPGTLKGGVDIDNIAAHVDMMPTLAGLCGTDLPEDRELDGMSLLPLLTGKETNLPDRYFFTHRGRWPV' A
#
# COMPACT_ATOMS: atom_id res chain seq x y z
N MET A 1 0.43 14.30 2.08
CA MET A 1 -0.32 14.15 3.35
C MET A 1 0.16 12.86 4.00
N ARG A 2 0.45 12.82 5.31
CA ARG A 2 0.77 11.58 6.03
C ARG A 2 -0.34 11.31 7.03
N VAL A 3 -0.78 10.06 7.13
CA VAL A 3 -1.83 9.62 8.06
C VAL A 3 -1.42 8.29 8.70
N PRO A 4 -1.93 7.97 9.90
CA PRO A 4 -1.75 6.63 10.47
C PRO A 4 -2.44 5.58 9.60
N CYS A 5 -1.79 4.43 9.41
CA CYS A 5 -2.35 3.28 8.71
C CYS A 5 -1.98 2.01 9.48
N PHE A 6 -2.97 1.18 9.80
CA PHE A 6 -2.78 -0.05 10.56
C PHE A 6 -3.42 -1.22 9.83
N PHE A 7 -2.69 -2.33 9.75
CA PHE A 7 -3.20 -3.59 9.22
C PHE A 7 -3.36 -4.60 10.36
N ARG A 8 -4.53 -5.23 10.45
CA ARG A 8 -4.82 -6.29 11.40
C ARG A 8 -5.45 -7.47 10.67
N TRP A 9 -4.78 -8.61 10.73
CA TRP A 9 -5.28 -9.86 10.17
C TRP A 9 -4.98 -11.00 11.16
N PRO A 10 -5.95 -11.34 12.03
CA PRO A 10 -5.78 -12.39 13.02
C PRO A 10 -5.44 -13.74 12.39
N GLY A 11 -4.51 -14.47 13.00
CA GLY A 11 -4.03 -15.77 12.48
C GLY A 11 -2.99 -15.68 11.36
N THR A 12 -2.78 -14.48 10.79
CA THR A 12 -1.85 -14.29 9.67
C THR A 12 -0.73 -13.30 10.02
N LEU A 13 -1.09 -12.11 10.49
CA LEU A 13 -0.14 -11.07 10.89
C LEU A 13 0.19 -11.21 12.38
N LYS A 14 1.49 -11.30 12.70
CA LYS A 14 1.98 -11.49 14.07
C LYS A 14 1.84 -10.25 14.97
N GLY A 15 1.52 -9.09 14.39
CA GLY A 15 1.35 -7.82 15.12
C GLY A 15 2.65 -7.29 15.74
N GLY A 16 2.61 -6.08 16.30
CA GLY A 16 3.79 -5.45 16.94
C GLY A 16 4.95 -5.16 16.00
N VAL A 17 4.65 -4.99 14.71
CA VAL A 17 5.62 -4.68 13.66
C VAL A 17 5.29 -3.31 13.10
N ASP A 18 6.31 -2.46 13.03
CA ASP A 18 6.29 -1.21 12.29
C ASP A 18 6.92 -1.42 10.91
N ILE A 19 6.35 -0.79 9.89
CA ILE A 19 6.83 -0.84 8.50
C ILE A 19 7.17 0.60 8.09
N ASP A 20 8.45 0.85 7.84
CA ASP A 20 8.96 2.20 7.53
C ASP A 20 8.83 2.58 6.04
N ASN A 21 8.47 1.63 5.18
CA ASN A 21 8.26 1.89 3.75
C ASN A 21 7.14 2.89 3.52
N ILE A 22 7.35 3.78 2.54
CA ILE A 22 6.33 4.73 2.13
C ILE A 22 5.22 4.00 1.35
N ALA A 23 4.00 4.11 1.86
CA ALA A 23 2.79 3.62 1.21
C ALA A 23 1.79 4.77 0.97
N ALA A 24 0.90 4.58 0.01
CA ALA A 24 -0.21 5.49 -0.28
C ALA A 24 -1.51 4.73 -0.53
N HIS A 25 -2.62 5.46 -0.54
CA HIS A 25 -3.95 4.88 -0.75
C HIS A 25 -4.11 4.10 -2.07
N VAL A 26 -3.33 4.44 -3.11
CA VAL A 26 -3.30 3.72 -4.39
C VAL A 26 -2.85 2.26 -4.25
N ASP A 27 -2.08 1.94 -3.21
CA ASP A 27 -1.59 0.58 -2.92
C ASP A 27 -2.70 -0.35 -2.43
N MET A 28 -3.81 0.20 -1.94
CA MET A 28 -4.90 -0.59 -1.38
C MET A 28 -5.53 -1.50 -2.44
N MET A 29 -5.71 -1.01 -3.67
CA MET A 29 -6.30 -1.80 -4.75
C MET A 29 -5.49 -3.08 -5.07
N PRO A 30 -4.20 -3.01 -5.45
CA PRO A 30 -3.41 -4.22 -5.71
C PRO A 30 -3.18 -5.10 -4.48
N THR A 31 -3.13 -4.51 -3.28
CA THR A 31 -3.03 -5.27 -2.02
C THR A 31 -4.29 -6.10 -1.77
N LEU A 32 -5.48 -5.49 -1.89
CA LEU A 32 -6.75 -6.16 -1.64
C LEU A 32 -7.07 -7.19 -2.74
N ALA A 33 -6.79 -6.89 -4.01
CA ALA A 33 -6.96 -7.85 -5.10
C ALA A 33 -6.12 -9.11 -4.86
N GLY A 34 -4.86 -8.96 -4.44
CA GLY A 34 -3.99 -10.08 -4.08
C GLY A 34 -4.49 -10.89 -2.87
N LEU A 35 -5.15 -10.25 -1.90
CA LEU A 35 -5.79 -10.94 -0.77
C LEU A 35 -7.03 -11.74 -1.18
N CYS A 36 -7.79 -11.21 -2.13
CA CYS A 36 -9.00 -11.85 -2.65
C CYS A 36 -8.71 -12.89 -3.74
N GLY A 37 -7.46 -13.01 -4.19
CA GLY A 37 -7.11 -13.88 -5.31
C GLY A 37 -7.80 -13.46 -6.61
N THR A 38 -8.00 -12.15 -6.79
CA THR A 38 -8.66 -11.56 -7.96
C THR A 38 -7.62 -10.94 -8.88
N ASP A 39 -7.83 -11.09 -10.18
CA ASP A 39 -6.96 -10.49 -11.20
C ASP A 39 -7.13 -8.97 -11.25
N LEU A 40 -6.03 -8.28 -11.55
CA LEU A 40 -6.03 -6.85 -11.80
C LEU A 40 -6.45 -6.56 -13.25
N PRO A 41 -7.02 -5.38 -13.53
CA PRO A 41 -7.35 -5.00 -14.90
C PRO A 41 -6.10 -4.99 -15.79
N GLU A 42 -6.19 -5.61 -16.97
CA GLU A 42 -5.13 -5.60 -17.98
C GLU A 42 -5.24 -4.40 -18.93
N ASP A 43 -6.37 -3.67 -18.89
CA ASP A 43 -6.67 -2.56 -19.79
C ASP A 43 -6.08 -1.21 -19.34
N ARG A 44 -5.42 -1.17 -18.17
CA ARG A 44 -4.82 0.02 -17.59
C ARG A 44 -3.70 -0.34 -16.63
N GLU A 45 -2.74 0.58 -16.49
CA GLU A 45 -1.74 0.49 -15.44
C GLU A 45 -2.29 1.04 -14.12
N LEU A 46 -1.88 0.44 -13.01
CA LEU A 46 -2.17 0.93 -11.67
C LEU A 46 -0.93 1.60 -11.10
N ASP A 47 -1.10 2.77 -10.48
CA ASP A 47 0.00 3.50 -9.83
C ASP A 47 0.49 2.81 -8.54
N GLY A 48 -0.36 2.00 -7.92
CA GLY A 48 -0.10 1.32 -6.66
C GLY A 48 0.66 0.02 -6.81
N MET A 49 1.30 -0.41 -5.71
CA MET A 49 1.96 -1.71 -5.58
C MET A 49 1.37 -2.48 -4.40
N SER A 50 1.39 -3.80 -4.46
CA SER A 50 0.89 -4.62 -3.36
C SER A 50 1.78 -4.48 -2.12
N LEU A 51 1.18 -4.20 -0.96
CA LEU A 51 1.85 -4.17 0.34
C LEU A 51 1.96 -5.57 0.97
N LEU A 52 1.36 -6.60 0.35
CA LEU A 52 1.38 -7.96 0.91
C LEU A 52 2.77 -8.54 1.17
N PRO A 53 3.78 -8.33 0.31
CA PRO A 53 5.13 -8.81 0.61
C PRO A 53 5.69 -8.21 1.90
N LEU A 54 5.43 -6.93 2.17
CA LEU A 54 5.82 -6.26 3.41
C LEU A 54 5.01 -6.79 4.61
N LEU A 55 3.69 -6.85 4.47
CA LEU A 55 2.80 -7.29 5.55
C LEU A 55 3.11 -8.74 5.99
N THR A 56 3.41 -9.61 5.03
CA THR A 56 3.72 -11.02 5.31
C THR A 56 5.20 -11.28 5.66
N GLY A 57 6.05 -10.24 5.65
CA GLY A 57 7.48 -10.34 5.93
C GLY A 57 8.28 -11.09 4.86
N LYS A 58 7.73 -11.21 3.65
CA LYS A 58 8.44 -11.79 2.49
C LYS A 58 9.50 -10.84 1.96
N GLU A 59 9.23 -9.54 2.04
CA GLU A 59 10.17 -8.49 1.69
C GLU A 59 10.28 -7.48 2.83
N THR A 60 11.47 -6.90 2.97
CA THR A 60 11.74 -5.85 3.96
C THR A 60 11.63 -4.46 3.37
N ASN A 61 11.72 -4.31 2.05
CA ASN A 61 11.62 -3.03 1.37
C ASN A 61 10.90 -3.15 0.03
N LEU A 62 10.09 -2.14 -0.30
CA LEU A 62 9.55 -1.97 -1.64
C LEU A 62 10.54 -1.21 -2.54
N PRO A 63 10.40 -1.34 -3.87
CA PRO A 63 11.16 -0.55 -4.83
C PRO A 63 10.96 0.96 -4.64
N ASP A 64 12.00 1.73 -4.97
CA ASP A 64 11.92 3.19 -5.01
C ASP A 64 10.90 3.64 -6.06
N ARG A 65 10.06 4.62 -5.69
CA ARG A 65 9.00 5.16 -6.55
C ARG A 65 8.65 6.60 -6.21
N TYR A 66 8.04 7.29 -7.17
CA TYR A 66 7.59 8.65 -7.00
C TYR A 66 6.17 8.70 -6.46
N PHE A 67 5.96 9.51 -5.43
CA PHE A 67 4.63 9.90 -4.97
C PHE A 67 4.34 11.34 -5.35
N PHE A 68 3.29 11.55 -6.13
CA PHE A 68 2.84 12.88 -6.47
C PHE A 68 1.75 13.32 -5.49
N THR A 69 1.97 14.45 -4.81
CA THR A 69 0.93 15.09 -4.01
C THR A 69 0.76 16.53 -4.44
N HIS A 70 -0.40 16.85 -4.99
CA HIS A 70 -0.77 18.23 -5.28
C HIS A 70 -1.45 18.84 -4.05
N ARG A 71 -0.92 19.96 -3.56
CA ARG A 71 -1.60 20.80 -2.57
C ARG A 71 -2.13 22.05 -3.26
N GLY A 72 -3.45 22.06 -3.45
CA GLY A 72 -4.16 23.24 -3.90
C GLY A 72 -3.94 24.43 -2.96
N ARG A 73 -3.58 25.59 -3.52
CA ARG A 73 -3.51 26.84 -2.77
C ARG A 73 -4.77 27.66 -3.07
N TRP A 74 -5.86 27.35 -2.39
CA TRP A 74 -7.06 28.19 -2.42
C TRP A 74 -6.91 29.32 -1.39
N PRO A 75 -7.34 30.56 -1.72
CA PRO A 75 -7.47 31.60 -0.70
C PRO A 75 -8.48 31.14 0.35
N VAL A 76 -8.08 31.22 1.62
CA VAL A 76 -8.94 30.99 2.79
C VAL A 76 -9.87 32.17 3.01
#